data_AF-A0A060BVC3-F1
#
_entry.id   AF-A0A060BVC3-F1
#
_cell.length_a   1.000
_cell.length_b   1.000
_cell.length_c   1.000
_cell.angle_alpha   90.00
_cell.angle_beta   90.00
_cell.angle_gamma   90.00
#
_symmetry.space_group_name_H-M   'P 1'
#
loop_
_entity.id
_entity.type
_entity.pdbx_description
1 polymer ?
#
loop_
_entity_poly.entity_id
_entity_poly.type
_entity_poly.pdbx_seq_one_letter_code
_entity_poly.pdbx_strand_id
1 'polypeptide(L)' 'MVKNGIDPEEFKPDHDTDVVDALGVDRDRPLVVFVGRITRQKGLVHLVRAAQQFDPDTQLLLLAGAPDTP' A
#
# COMPACT_ATOMS: atom_id res chain seq x y z
N MET A 1 -1.30 -7.75 29.08
CA MET A 1 -1.23 -7.10 27.76
C MET A 1 -2.40 -7.61 26.94
N VAL A 2 -3.30 -6.73 26.53
CA VAL A 2 -4.37 -7.08 25.58
C VAL A 2 -3.94 -6.53 24.22
N LYS A 3 -4.02 -7.35 23.17
CA LYS A 3 -3.68 -6.93 21.80
C LYS A 3 -4.89 -6.30 21.13
N ASN A 4 -4.64 -5.47 20.12
CA ASN A 4 -5.70 -5.00 19.24
C ASN A 4 -6.26 -6.18 18.43
N GLY A 5 -7.58 -6.18 18.23
CA GLY A 5 -8.26 -7.08 17.31
C GLY A 5 -8.41 -6.48 15.91
N ILE A 6 -8.91 -7.28 14.98
CA ILE A 6 -9.37 -6.87 13.65
C ILE A 6 -10.69 -7.57 13.36
N ASP A 7 -11.63 -6.90 12.70
CA ASP A 7 -12.91 -7.49 12.32
C ASP A 7 -12.75 -8.31 11.02
N PRO A 8 -12.93 -9.64 11.02
CA PRO A 8 -12.78 -10.46 9.83
C PRO A 8 -13.93 -10.33 8.83
N GLU A 9 -15.09 -9.79 9.24
CA GLU A 9 -16.18 -9.53 8.29
C GLU A 9 -15.92 -8.25 7.49
N GLU A 10 -15.22 -7.29 8.09
CA GLU A 10 -14.73 -6.09 7.42
C GLU A 10 -13.45 -6.37 6.60
N PHE A 11 -12.47 -7.06 7.19
CA PHE A 11 -11.17 -7.34 6.56
C PHE A 11 -11.11 -8.75 5.99
N LYS A 12 -11.83 -8.95 4.89
CA LYS A 12 -11.81 -10.17 4.08
C LYS A 12 -11.36 -9.87 2.64
N PRO A 13 -10.92 -10.90 1.88
CA PRO A 13 -10.62 -10.72 0.46
C PRO A 13 -11.81 -10.12 -0.28
N ASP A 14 -11.57 -9.00 -0.95
CA ASP A 14 -12.46 -8.38 -1.92
C ASP A 14 -11.81 -8.54 -3.30
N HIS A 15 -12.61 -8.97 -4.28
CA HIS A 15 -12.16 -9.25 -5.64
C HIS A 15 -12.61 -8.17 -6.63
N ASP A 16 -13.36 -7.16 -6.19
CA ASP A 16 -13.76 -6.03 -7.01
C ASP A 16 -12.55 -5.17 -7.38
N THR A 17 -12.54 -4.68 -8.62
CA THR A 17 -11.36 -4.02 -9.20
C THR A 17 -11.58 -2.59 -9.64
N ASP A 18 -12.80 -2.07 -9.50
CA ASP A 18 -13.17 -0.73 -9.97
C ASP A 18 -12.18 0.36 -9.51
N VAL A 19 -11.73 0.29 -8.24
CA VAL A 19 -10.76 1.24 -7.69
C VAL A 19 -9.37 1.06 -8.29
N VAL A 20 -8.92 -0.18 -8.46
CA VAL A 20 -7.59 -0.50 -9.00
C VAL A 20 -7.50 -0.09 -10.47
N ASP A 21 -8.56 -0.35 -11.23
CA ASP A 21 -8.71 0.04 -12.62
C ASP A 21 -8.75 1.58 -12.77
N ALA A 22 -9.49 2.26 -11.89
CA ALA A 22 -9.54 3.74 -11.86
C ALA A 22 -8.19 4.39 -11.51
N LEU A 23 -7.32 3.70 -10.75
CA LEU A 23 -5.97 4.13 -10.43
C LEU A 23 -4.96 3.83 -11.55
N GLY A 24 -5.36 3.13 -12.61
CA GLY A 24 -4.52 2.80 -13.77
C GLY A 24 -3.48 1.73 -13.48
N VAL A 25 -3.71 0.87 -12.48
CA VAL A 25 -2.80 -0.23 -12.15
C VAL A 25 -2.97 -1.37 -13.15
N ASP A 26 -1.86 -1.86 -13.71
CA ASP A 26 -1.87 -3.03 -14.58
C ASP A 26 -2.08 -4.31 -13.75
N ARG A 27 -3.17 -5.03 -13.99
CA ARG A 27 -3.55 -6.20 -13.20
C ARG A 27 -2.78 -7.46 -13.54
N ASP A 28 -2.09 -7.47 -14.68
CA ASP A 28 -1.30 -8.62 -15.12
C ASP A 28 0.14 -8.56 -14.60
N ARG A 29 0.49 -7.49 -13.87
CA ARG A 29 1.82 -7.23 -13.31
C ARG A 29 1.80 -7.31 -11.77
N PRO A 30 2.89 -7.79 -11.14
CA PRO A 30 2.99 -7.81 -9.68
C PRO A 30 2.77 -6.42 -9.07
N LEU A 31 2.03 -6.36 -7.96
CA LEU A 31 1.70 -5.12 -7.26
C LEU A 31 2.18 -5.19 -5.80
N VAL A 32 2.94 -4.17 -5.38
CA VAL A 32 3.26 -3.92 -3.98
C VAL A 32 2.50 -2.68 -3.52
N VAL A 33 1.79 -2.78 -2.39
CA VAL A 33 0.99 -1.68 -1.83
C VAL A 33 1.55 -1.24 -0.49
N PHE A 34 1.65 0.07 -0.27
CA PHE A 34 1.88 0.67 1.04
C PHE A 34 0.69 1.52 1.46
N VAL A 35 0.17 1.28 2.67
CA VAL A 35 -0.90 2.08 3.27
C VAL A 35 -0.39 2.73 4.55
N GLY A 36 -0.36 4.06 4.61
CA GLY A 36 0.08 4.77 5.82
C GLY A 36 0.38 6.25 5.61
N ARG A 37 0.48 7.01 6.71
CA ARG A 37 0.80 8.44 6.64
C ARG A 37 2.23 8.68 6.15
N ILE A 38 2.45 9.74 5.38
CA ILE A 38 3.79 10.20 4.97
C ILE A 38 4.47 10.90 6.14
N THR A 39 4.95 10.13 7.12
CA THR A 39 5.85 10.64 8.17
C THR A 39 7.20 9.95 8.08
N ARG A 40 8.28 10.66 8.47
CA ARG A 40 9.64 10.08 8.48
C ARG A 40 9.73 8.78 9.31
N GLN A 41 8.85 8.62 10.29
CA GLN A 41 8.80 7.46 11.18
C GLN A 41 8.18 6.21 10.56
N LYS A 42 7.50 6.32 9.42
CA LYS A 42 6.79 5.18 8.79
C LYS A 42 7.62 4.42 7.75
N GLY A 43 8.91 4.74 7.63
CA GLY A 43 9.84 3.94 6.85
C GLY A 43 9.63 3.96 5.34
N LEU A 44 8.80 4.88 4.81
CA LEU A 44 8.52 5.00 3.38
C LEU A 44 9.79 5.15 2.55
N VAL A 45 10.77 5.90 3.06
CA VAL A 45 12.08 6.07 2.40
C VAL A 45 12.80 4.72 2.23
N HIS A 46 12.68 3.80 3.19
CA HIS A 46 13.26 2.47 3.07
C HIS A 46 12.54 1.64 2.02
N LEU A 47 11.21 1.71 1.95
CA LEU A 47 10.44 1.02 0.92
C LEU A 47 10.80 1.52 -0.49
N VAL A 48 10.87 2.84 -0.69
CA VAL A 48 11.25 3.42 -2.00
C VAL A 48 12.66 3.00 -2.42
N ARG A 49 13.60 2.89 -1.47
CA ARG A 49 14.94 2.36 -1.76
C ARG A 49 14.92 0.87 -2.11
N ALA A 50 14.13 0.07 -1.39
CA ALA A 50 13.97 -1.35 -1.69
C ALA A 50 13.29 -1.59 -3.04
N ALA A 51 12.36 -0.71 -3.43
CA ALA A 51 11.66 -0.81 -4.71
C ALA A 51 12.60 -0.73 -5.94
N GLN A 52 13.79 -0.14 -5.78
CA GLN A 52 14.83 -0.15 -6.82
C GLN A 52 15.40 -1.55 -7.10
N GLN A 53 15.17 -2.50 -6.21
CA GLN A 53 15.62 -3.89 -6.32
C GLN A 53 14.48 -4.85 -6.71
N PHE A 54 13.27 -4.34 -6.93
CA PHE A 54 12.17 -5.16 -7.38
C PHE A 54 12.41 -5.64 -8.81
N ASP A 55 11.69 -6.70 -9.18
CA ASP A 55 11.56 -7.07 -10.58
C ASP A 55 11.06 -5.84 -11.38
N PRO A 56 11.63 -5.52 -12.56
CA PRO A 56 11.23 -4.37 -13.36
C PRO A 56 9.74 -4.33 -13.72
N ASP A 57 9.07 -5.48 -13.68
CA ASP A 57 7.64 -5.58 -13.91
C ASP A 57 6.77 -5.33 -12.68
N THR A 58 7.36 -5.09 -11.52
CA THR A 58 6.63 -4.81 -10.29
C THR A 58 6.20 -3.35 -10.21
N GLN A 59 4.91 -3.13 -9.95
CA GLN A 59 4.33 -1.82 -9.67
C GLN A 59 4.31 -1.55 -8.16
N LEU A 60 4.60 -0.31 -7.76
CA LEU A 60 4.49 0.15 -6.36
C LEU A 60 3.36 1.19 -6.25
N LEU A 61 2.30 0.85 -5.51
CA LEU A 61 1.18 1.74 -5.20
C LEU A 61 1.31 2.29 -3.78
N LEU A 62 1.42 3.61 -3.65
CA LEU A 62 1.54 4.31 -2.37
C LEU A 62 0.19 4.95 -2.00
N LEU A 63 -0.59 4.26 -1.18
CA LEU A 63 -1.83 4.78 -0.59
C LEU A 63 -1.50 5.57 0.68
N ALA A 64 -0.91 6.74 0.49
CA ALA A 64 -0.43 7.57 1.58
C ALA A 64 -1.29 8.81 1.78
N GLY A 65 -1.87 8.95 2.97
CA GLY A 65 -2.62 10.14 3.36
C GLY A 65 -1.71 11.37 3.53
N ALA A 66 -2.29 12.57 3.51
CA ALA A 66 -1.59 13.85 3.62
C ALA A 66 -0.56 13.85 4.77
N PRO A 67 0.61 14.50 4.58
CA PRO A 67 1.56 14.71 5.67
C PRO A 67 0.85 15.40 6.82
N ASP A 68 1.20 15.05 8.07
CA ASP A 68 0.69 15.78 9.24
C ASP A 68 0.89 17.28 8.99
N THR A 69 -0.22 18.04 8.89
CA THR A 69 -0.16 19.50 8.94
C THR A 69 0.41 19.91 10.30
N PRO A 70 1.23 20.99 10.34
CA PRO A 70 2.00 21.36 11.53
C PRO A 70 1.16 21.63 12.77
#